data_AF-A0A925MX99-F1
#
_entry.id   AF-A0A925MX99-F1
#
_cell.length_a   1.000
_cell.length_b   1.000
_cell.length_c   1.000
_cell.angle_alpha   90.00
_cell.angle_beta   90.00
_cell.angle_gamma   90.00
#
_symmetry.space_group_name_H-M   'P 1'
#
loop_
_entity.id
_entity.type
_entity.pdbx_description
1 polymer ?
#
loop_
_entity_poly.entity_id
_entity_poly.type
_entity_poly.pdbx_seq_one_letter_code
_entity_poly.pdbx_strand_id
1 'polypeptide(L)'
;MAGVRRSADPGAEFVVHAWLDDLGREAGEVPVGDPAHAAYLAYYRDMGLSADNARGFYALTNSAPHDAPRRLSLDELAHFAVLD
;
A
#
# COMPACT_ATOMS: atom_id res chain seq x y z
N MET A 1 3.35 5.81 4.89
CA MET A 1 3.77 7.21 5.11
C MET A 1 2.52 8.07 5.19
N ALA A 2 2.24 8.73 6.32
CA ALA A 2 1.01 9.52 6.49
C ALA A 2 1.27 11.03 6.64
N GLY A 3 2.42 11.51 6.18
CA GLY A 3 2.77 12.93 6.24
C GLY A 3 2.03 13.74 5.17
N VAL A 4 1.71 15.01 5.50
CA VAL A 4 1.09 15.98 4.57
C VAL A 4 2.00 16.32 3.39
N ARG A 5 3.32 16.23 3.59
CA ARG A 5 4.33 16.33 2.54
C ARG A 5 5.24 15.12 2.58
N ARG A 6 5.48 14.47 1.44
CA ARG A 6 6.20 13.20 1.34
C ARG A 6 7.33 13.31 0.33
N SER A 7 8.55 13.46 0.82
CA SER A 7 9.76 13.46 -0.01
C SER A 7 10.64 12.27 0.34
N ALA A 8 11.40 11.79 -0.63
CA ALA A 8 12.38 10.73 -0.45
C ALA A 8 13.77 11.21 -0.88
N ASP A 9 14.81 10.76 -0.17
CA ASP A 9 16.18 10.87 -0.66
C ASP A 9 16.36 9.99 -1.92
N PRO A 10 17.18 10.37 -2.91
CA PRO A 10 17.41 9.54 -4.09
C PRO A 10 17.91 8.12 -3.80
N GLY A 11 18.58 7.90 -2.66
CA GLY A 11 19.03 6.59 -2.20
C GLY A 11 18.04 5.85 -1.29
N ALA A 12 16.85 6.41 -1.04
CA ALA A 12 15.86 5.79 -0.18
C ALA A 12 15.27 4.52 -0.82
N GLU A 13 15.06 3.51 0.02
CA GLU A 13 14.47 2.24 -0.39
C GLU A 13 13.11 2.07 0.28
N PHE A 14 12.11 1.70 -0.51
CA PHE A 14 10.76 1.46 -0.05
C PHE A 14 10.40 0.01 -0.30
N VAL A 15 9.74 -0.61 0.68
CA VAL A 15 9.22 -1.97 0.58
C VAL A 15 7.77 -2.02 0.99
N VAL A 16 7.02 -2.93 0.39
CA VAL A 16 5.62 -3.22 0.71
C VAL A 16 5.40 -4.72 0.78
N HIS A 17 4.42 -5.13 1.57
CA HIS A 17 3.96 -6.51 1.68
C HIS A 17 2.50 -6.53 2.13
N ALA A 18 1.83 -7.67 1.95
CA ALA A 18 0.48 -7.89 2.44
C ALA A 18 0.43 -7.77 3.96
N TRP A 19 -0.69 -7.24 4.46
CA TRP A 19 -0.99 -7.31 5.88
C TRP A 19 -1.37 -8.74 6.27
N LEU A 20 -1.28 -9.02 7.56
CA LEU A 20 -1.68 -10.28 8.17
C LEU A 20 -2.67 -9.95 9.30
N ASP A 21 -3.84 -10.58 9.32
CA ASP A 21 -4.79 -10.39 10.42
C ASP A 21 -4.42 -11.23 11.65
N ASP A 22 -5.22 -11.06 12.72
CA ASP A 22 -5.05 -11.77 13.99
C ASP A 22 -5.23 -13.30 13.87
N LEU A 23 -5.75 -13.79 12.74
CA LEU A 23 -5.91 -15.22 12.44
C LEU A 23 -4.79 -15.75 11.53
N GLY A 24 -3.84 -14.91 11.13
CA GLY A 24 -2.75 -15.30 10.24
C GLY A 24 -3.15 -15.34 8.76
N ARG A 25 -4.23 -14.66 8.36
CA ARG A 25 -4.67 -14.59 6.96
C ARG A 25 -4.13 -13.34 6.29
N GLU A 26 -3.66 -13.49 5.06
CA GLU A 26 -3.31 -12.37 4.22
C GLU A 26 -4.52 -11.78 3.47
N ALA A 27 -4.34 -10.60 2.88
CA ALA A 27 -5.38 -9.92 2.13
C ALA A 27 -6.04 -10.78 1.03
N GLY A 28 -5.29 -11.68 0.37
CA GLY A 28 -5.82 -12.57 -0.66
C GLY A 28 -6.71 -13.69 -0.13
N GLU A 29 -6.62 -13.99 1.17
CA GLU A 29 -7.41 -15.02 1.85
C GLU A 29 -8.66 -14.45 2.53
N VAL A 30 -8.77 -13.12 2.58
CA VAL A 30 -9.92 -12.41 3.12
C VAL A 30 -10.92 -12.08 1.99
N PRO A 31 -12.24 -12.27 2.19
CA PRO A 31 -13.21 -11.97 1.16
C PRO A 31 -13.16 -10.50 0.70
N VAL A 32 -13.28 -10.25 -0.60
CA VAL A 32 -13.22 -8.89 -1.18
C VAL A 32 -14.19 -7.88 -0.55
N GLY A 33 -15.34 -8.35 -0.03
CA GLY A 33 -16.33 -7.51 0.66
C GLY A 33 -16.09 -7.29 2.15
N ASP A 34 -15.01 -7.84 2.71
CA ASP A 34 -14.68 -7.72 4.13
C ASP A 34 -14.30 -6.27 4.48
N PRO A 35 -14.80 -5.72 5.61
CA PRO A 35 -14.49 -4.35 6.03
C PRO A 35 -13.00 -4.10 6.30
N ALA A 36 -12.18 -5.13 6.52
CA ALA A 36 -10.73 -4.98 6.67
C ALA A 36 -10.11 -4.27 5.46
N HIS A 37 -10.54 -4.61 4.24
CA HIS A 37 -10.05 -3.94 3.01
C HIS A 37 -10.41 -2.46 2.98
N ALA A 38 -11.61 -2.11 3.45
CA ALA A 38 -12.10 -0.73 3.43
C ALA A 38 -11.24 0.19 4.31
N ALA A 39 -10.75 -0.31 5.45
CA ALA A 39 -9.87 0.44 6.33
C ALA A 39 -8.54 0.84 5.64
N TYR A 40 -7.90 -0.08 4.92
CA TYR A 40 -6.66 0.22 4.18
C TYR A 40 -6.89 1.17 3.00
N LEU A 41 -7.97 0.99 2.25
CA LEU A 41 -8.32 1.89 1.16
C LEU A 41 -8.64 3.31 1.67
N ALA A 42 -9.31 3.42 2.81
CA ALA A 42 -9.54 4.70 3.48
C ALA A 42 -8.20 5.33 3.91
N TYR A 43 -7.31 4.56 4.53
CA TYR A 43 -5.99 5.04 4.94
C TYR A 43 -5.19 5.64 3.77
N TYR A 44 -5.14 4.99 2.61
CA TYR A 44 -4.44 5.55 1.45
C TYR A 44 -5.10 6.83 0.91
N ARG A 45 -6.43 6.93 0.98
CA ARG A 45 -7.13 8.16 0.62
C ARG A 45 -6.86 9.29 1.61
N ASP A 46 -6.77 9.00 2.90
CA ASP A 46 -6.41 9.97 3.94
C ASP A 46 -4.96 10.45 3.78
N MET A 47 -4.08 9.62 3.20
CA MET A 47 -2.75 10.02 2.75
C MET A 47 -2.75 10.90 1.48
N GLY A 48 -3.92 11.21 0.91
CA GLY A 48 -4.06 12.06 -0.27
C GLY A 48 -4.04 11.33 -1.61
N LEU A 49 -4.05 9.99 -1.64
CA LEU A 49 -4.19 9.26 -2.91
C LEU A 49 -5.62 9.40 -3.44
N SER A 50 -5.76 9.49 -4.76
CA SER A 50 -7.05 9.34 -5.41
C SER A 50 -7.66 7.96 -5.12
N ALA A 51 -8.96 7.80 -5.29
CA ALA A 51 -9.61 6.50 -5.07
C ALA A 51 -9.02 5.39 -5.97
N ASP A 52 -8.62 5.73 -7.20
CA ASP A 52 -8.05 4.77 -8.14
C ASP A 52 -6.60 4.43 -7.77
N ASN A 53 -5.79 5.43 -7.39
CA ASN A 53 -4.43 5.18 -6.91
C ASN A 53 -4.45 4.38 -5.61
N ALA A 54 -5.40 4.64 -4.70
CA ALA A 54 -5.55 3.86 -3.47
C ALA A 54 -5.83 2.38 -3.76
N ARG A 55 -6.74 2.08 -4.71
CA ARG A 55 -7.02 0.70 -5.13
C ARG A 55 -5.82 0.05 -5.80
N GLY A 56 -5.17 0.76 -6.71
CA GLY A 56 -4.00 0.24 -7.44
C GLY A 56 -2.81 -0.02 -6.51
N PHE A 57 -2.51 0.91 -5.61
CA PHE A 57 -1.42 0.77 -4.66
C PHE A 57 -1.70 -0.31 -3.61
N TYR A 58 -2.96 -0.45 -3.18
CA TYR A 58 -3.40 -1.56 -2.35
C TYR A 58 -3.23 -2.91 -3.05
N ALA A 59 -3.60 -3.02 -4.33
CA ALA A 59 -3.39 -4.24 -5.10
C ALA A 59 -1.89 -4.57 -5.27
N LEU A 60 -1.05 -3.56 -5.55
CA LEU A 60 0.40 -3.73 -5.62
C LEU A 60 0.97 -4.23 -4.30
N THR A 61 0.60 -3.60 -3.19
CA THR A 61 1.06 -3.95 -1.85
C THR A 61 0.72 -5.40 -1.50
N ASN A 62 -0.51 -5.83 -1.77
CA ASN A 62 -0.96 -7.19 -1.47
C ASN A 62 -0.58 -8.23 -2.53
N SER A 63 0.16 -7.83 -3.58
CA SER A 63 0.79 -8.79 -4.51
C SER A 63 2.08 -9.39 -3.95
N ALA A 64 2.64 -8.79 -2.91
CA ALA A 64 3.83 -9.25 -2.21
C ALA A 64 3.39 -9.97 -0.92
N PRO A 65 3.71 -11.26 -0.74
CA PRO A 65 3.39 -12.00 0.49
C PRO A 65 3.95 -11.31 1.73
N HIS A 66 3.33 -11.54 2.88
CA HIS A 66 3.74 -10.94 4.14
C HIS A 66 5.22 -11.20 4.47
N ASP A 67 5.69 -12.42 4.19
CA ASP A 67 7.06 -12.88 4.46
C ASP A 67 8.07 -12.58 3.34
N ALA A 68 7.61 -12.00 2.23
CA ALA A 68 8.43 -11.69 1.06
C ALA A 68 8.20 -10.24 0.59
N PRO A 69 8.71 -9.22 1.32
CA PRO A 69 8.53 -7.83 0.96
C PRO A 69 9.09 -7.50 -0.42
N ARG A 70 8.31 -6.77 -1.20
CA ARG A 70 8.70 -6.28 -2.52
C ARG A 70 9.27 -4.89 -2.40
N ARG A 71 10.46 -4.67 -2.98
CA ARG A 71 11.01 -3.33 -3.17
C ARG A 71 10.23 -2.59 -4.25
N LEU A 72 9.96 -1.32 -4.01
CA LEU A 72 9.35 -0.39 -4.95
C LEU A 72 10.41 0.49 -5.61
N SER A 73 10.23 0.77 -6.91
CA SER A 73 10.96 1.82 -7.60
C SER A 73 10.37 3.20 -7.30
N LEU A 74 11.15 4.25 -7.54
CA LEU A 74 10.65 5.63 -7.47
C LEU A 74 9.54 5.89 -8.51
N ASP A 75 9.61 5.24 -9.67
CA ASP A 75 8.58 5.35 -10.72
C ASP A 75 7.24 4.74 -10.25
N GLU A 76 7.28 3.61 -9.54
CA GLU A 76 6.08 3.01 -8.96
C GLU A 76 5.48 3.94 -7.89
N LEU A 77 6.30 4.52 -7.03
CA LEU A 77 5.85 5.49 -6.02
C LEU A 77 5.25 6.75 -6.66
N ALA A 78 5.86 7.25 -7.73
CA ALA A 78 5.37 8.40 -8.50
C ALA A 78 4.06 8.07 -9.23
N HIS A 79 3.93 6.88 -9.81
CA HIS A 79 2.71 6.43 -10.50
C HIS A 79 1.49 6.50 -9.58
N PHE A 80 1.64 6.13 -8.32
CA PHE A 80 0.56 6.18 -7.33
C PHE A 80 0.46 7.52 -6.59
N ALA A 81 1.30 8.52 -6.89
CA ALA A 81 1.37 9.81 -6.17
C ALA A 81 1.58 9.62 -4.66
N VAL A 82 2.48 8.69 -4.30
CA VAL A 82 2.87 8.39 -2.91
C VAL A 82 3.94 9.37 -2.40
N LEU A 83 4.71 9.97 -3.32
CA LEU A 83 5.67 11.04 -3.08
C LEU A 83 5.23 12.32 -3.80
N ASP A 84 5.70 13.47 -3.32
CA ASP A 84 5.48 14.81 -3.89
C ASP A 84 6.70 15.35 -4.64
#